data_AF-A0A355FWH4-F1
#
_entry.id   AF-A0A355FWH4-F1
#
_cell.length_a   1.000
_cell.length_b   1.000
_cell.length_c   1.000
_cell.angle_alpha   90.00
_cell.angle_beta   90.00
_cell.angle_gamma   90.00
#
_symmetry.space_group_name_H-M   'P 1'
#
loop_
_entity.id
_entity.type
_entity.pdbx_description
1 polymer ?
#
loop_
_entity_poly.entity_id
_entity_poly.type
_entity_poly.pdbx_seq_one_letter_code
_entity_poly.pdbx_strand_id
1 'polypeptide(L)'
;MNLIKNLFLFGAIISAGTSWSQPNDPGSLNSEALRSWIKAEWYTPFFDDLGYNGARSQMFGYTDESNGNIECIYTGFTQPAEFTTYLDPINTEHIIPQSFFGSLAPMKSDLFNIRPSHGSANSSRGNSPYAEVIDENAQWYGINSSGAYITQGNIPDNPEAWSERSGSTWEPKESVKGDIARKVFYFYTMYPTQAG
;
A
#
# COMPACT_ATOMS: atom_id res chain seq x y z
N MET A 1 26.05 49.94 -52.27
CA MET A 1 26.31 48.78 -51.38
C MET A 1 24.97 48.37 -50.78
N ASN A 2 24.20 47.53 -51.49
CA ASN A 2 22.86 47.14 -51.08
C ASN A 2 22.94 45.86 -50.24
N LEU A 3 22.70 45.98 -48.93
CA LEU A 3 22.57 44.82 -48.06
C LEU A 3 21.17 44.21 -48.19
N ILE A 4 21.14 42.98 -48.70
CA ILE A 4 19.98 42.07 -48.67
C ILE A 4 19.74 41.67 -47.21
N LYS A 5 18.56 41.95 -46.67
CA LYS A 5 18.13 41.44 -45.36
C LYS A 5 17.61 40.01 -45.54
N ASN A 6 18.36 39.03 -45.04
CA ASN A 6 17.91 37.65 -44.94
C ASN A 6 16.77 37.55 -43.91
N LEU A 7 15.58 37.17 -44.35
CA LEU A 7 14.45 36.85 -43.50
C LEU A 7 14.60 35.40 -43.04
N PHE A 8 14.99 35.18 -41.79
CA PHE A 8 15.00 33.85 -41.19
C PHE A 8 13.56 33.45 -40.83
N LEU A 9 13.03 32.44 -41.52
CA LEU A 9 11.77 31.78 -41.17
C LEU A 9 12.06 30.85 -39.97
N PHE A 10 11.58 31.20 -38.79
CA PHE A 10 11.53 30.28 -37.64
C PHE A 10 10.37 29.30 -37.86
N GLY A 11 10.68 28.06 -38.23
CA GLY A 11 9.70 26.98 -38.25
C GLY A 11 9.38 26.54 -36.82
N ALA A 12 8.13 26.73 -36.38
CA ALA A 12 7.66 26.21 -35.10
C ALA A 12 7.51 24.69 -35.20
N ILE A 13 8.32 23.94 -34.46
CA ILE A 13 8.13 22.50 -34.25
C ILE A 13 6.98 22.37 -33.24
N ILE A 14 5.80 21.97 -33.72
CA ILE A 14 4.69 21.60 -32.84
C ILE A 14 4.98 20.19 -32.33
N SER A 15 5.54 20.06 -31.14
CA SER A 15 5.60 18.79 -30.44
C SER A 15 4.18 18.45 -29.95
N ALA A 16 3.54 17.48 -30.59
CA ALA A 16 2.32 16.87 -30.06
C ALA A 16 2.67 16.14 -28.76
N GLY A 17 2.43 16.80 -27.61
CA GLY A 17 2.51 16.14 -26.33
C GLY A 17 1.39 15.11 -26.23
N THR A 18 1.71 13.88 -25.85
CA THR A 18 0.71 12.89 -25.47
C THR A 18 0.05 13.38 -24.17
N SER A 19 -1.20 13.82 -24.27
CA SER A 19 -2.02 14.15 -23.10
C SER A 19 -2.57 12.85 -22.52
N TRP A 20 -2.10 12.48 -21.34
CA TRP A 20 -2.72 11.39 -20.56
C TRP A 20 -4.02 11.92 -19.97
N SER A 21 -5.16 11.46 -20.49
CA SER A 21 -6.46 11.70 -19.88
C SER A 21 -6.90 10.47 -19.11
N GLN A 22 -7.81 10.66 -18.15
CA GLN A 22 -8.52 9.53 -17.58
C GLN A 22 -9.33 8.80 -18.68
N PRO A 23 -9.55 7.50 -18.53
CA PRO A 23 -10.49 6.74 -19.34
C PRO A 23 -11.87 7.39 -19.34
N ASN A 24 -12.61 7.24 -20.43
CA ASN A 24 -14.01 7.71 -20.50
C ASN A 24 -14.87 6.99 -19.46
N ASP A 25 -15.93 7.64 -18.99
CA ASP A 25 -16.91 7.02 -18.07
C ASP A 25 -17.38 5.65 -18.60
N PRO A 26 -17.31 4.56 -17.80
CA PRO A 26 -17.80 3.24 -18.19
C PRO A 26 -19.33 3.19 -18.38
N GLY A 27 -20.07 4.24 -17.99
CA GLY A 27 -21.52 4.26 -18.09
C GLY A 27 -22.16 3.28 -17.11
N SER A 28 -23.06 2.42 -17.58
CA SER A 28 -23.87 1.55 -16.70
C SER A 28 -23.24 0.19 -16.38
N LEU A 29 -21.91 0.04 -16.55
CA LEU A 29 -21.24 -1.22 -16.21
C LEU A 29 -21.36 -1.50 -14.70
N ASN A 30 -21.57 -2.78 -14.38
CA ASN A 30 -21.61 -3.25 -13.00
C ASN A 30 -20.96 -4.64 -12.89
N SER A 31 -20.68 -5.06 -11.65
CA SER A 31 -20.20 -6.41 -11.32
C SER A 31 -18.93 -6.77 -12.11
N GLU A 32 -18.91 -7.95 -12.76
CA GLU A 32 -17.77 -8.43 -13.53
C GLU A 32 -17.40 -7.53 -14.71
N ALA A 33 -18.39 -6.94 -15.41
CA ALA A 33 -18.12 -6.05 -16.53
C ALA A 33 -17.41 -4.78 -16.07
N LEU A 34 -17.85 -4.18 -14.95
CA LEU A 34 -17.19 -3.03 -14.35
C LEU A 34 -15.77 -3.38 -13.88
N ARG A 35 -15.60 -4.51 -13.20
CA ARG A 35 -14.27 -4.99 -12.76
C ARG A 35 -13.31 -5.15 -13.94
N SER A 36 -13.78 -5.76 -15.03
CA SER A 36 -12.97 -5.99 -16.22
C SER A 36 -12.55 -4.67 -16.86
N TRP A 37 -13.48 -3.71 -16.94
CA TRP A 37 -13.20 -2.36 -17.42
C TRP A 37 -12.18 -1.64 -16.53
N ILE A 38 -12.36 -1.65 -15.20
CA ILE A 38 -11.42 -1.04 -14.26
C ILE A 38 -10.02 -1.62 -14.45
N LYS A 39 -9.90 -2.94 -14.55
CA LYS A 39 -8.59 -3.58 -14.74
C LYS A 39 -7.94 -3.20 -16.07
N ALA A 40 -8.70 -3.20 -17.16
CA ALA A 40 -8.20 -2.87 -18.49
C ALA A 40 -7.74 -1.40 -18.59
N GLU A 41 -8.44 -0.49 -17.93
CA GLU A 41 -8.23 0.95 -18.09
C GLU A 41 -7.32 1.56 -17.01
N TRP A 42 -7.34 1.02 -15.78
CA TRP A 42 -6.65 1.61 -14.62
C TRP A 42 -5.50 0.78 -14.06
N TYR A 43 -5.42 -0.51 -14.41
CA TYR A 43 -4.37 -1.40 -13.90
C TYR A 43 -3.41 -1.84 -15.00
N THR A 44 -3.88 -2.57 -16.00
CA THR A 44 -3.03 -3.18 -17.04
C THR A 44 -2.07 -2.22 -17.76
N PRO A 45 -2.46 -0.97 -18.11
CA PRO A 45 -1.56 -0.04 -18.80
C PRO A 45 -0.47 0.57 -17.91
N PHE A 46 -0.68 0.57 -16.59
CA PHE A 46 0.12 1.33 -15.64
C PHE A 46 0.85 0.47 -14.61
N PHE A 47 0.41 -0.77 -14.42
CA PHE A 47 1.03 -1.69 -13.49
C PHE A 47 2.37 -2.17 -14.04
N ASP A 48 3.42 -1.92 -13.27
CA ASP A 48 4.77 -2.41 -13.51
C ASP A 48 5.17 -3.33 -12.36
N ASP A 49 5.47 -4.60 -12.66
CA ASP A 49 5.94 -5.55 -11.66
C ASP A 49 7.43 -5.33 -11.41
N LEU A 50 7.74 -4.56 -10.37
CA LEU A 50 9.09 -4.28 -9.92
C LEU A 50 9.83 -5.52 -9.36
N GLY A 51 9.14 -6.66 -9.25
CA GLY A 51 9.59 -7.82 -8.51
C GLY A 51 9.64 -7.54 -6.99
N TYR A 52 9.76 -8.60 -6.19
CA TYR A 52 9.59 -8.48 -4.74
C TYR A 52 10.62 -7.56 -4.09
N ASN A 53 11.88 -7.61 -4.50
CA ASN A 53 12.92 -6.73 -3.95
C ASN A 53 12.74 -5.28 -4.42
N GLY A 54 12.41 -5.06 -5.70
CA GLY A 54 12.17 -3.71 -6.22
C GLY A 54 10.98 -3.04 -5.53
N ALA A 55 9.89 -3.78 -5.34
CA ALA A 55 8.72 -3.32 -4.61
C ALA A 55 9.06 -2.95 -3.16
N ARG A 56 9.84 -3.77 -2.44
CA ARG A 56 10.25 -3.45 -1.06
C ARG A 56 11.12 -2.20 -0.97
N SER A 57 12.06 -2.04 -1.91
CA SER A 57 12.89 -0.83 -2.00
C SER A 57 12.06 0.42 -2.29
N GLN A 58 11.05 0.34 -3.16
CA GLN A 58 10.13 1.45 -3.39
C GLN A 58 9.23 1.71 -2.17
N MET A 59 8.73 0.65 -1.53
CA MET A 59 7.91 0.75 -0.32
C MET A 59 8.64 1.48 0.80
N PHE A 60 9.89 1.08 1.08
CA PHE A 60 10.67 1.66 2.16
C PHE A 60 11.31 3.01 1.80
N GLY A 61 11.69 3.23 0.54
CA GLY A 61 12.40 4.44 0.14
C GLY A 61 11.52 5.57 -0.39
N TYR A 62 10.28 5.28 -0.79
CA TYR A 62 9.49 6.25 -1.56
C TYR A 62 7.98 6.19 -1.30
N THR A 63 7.30 5.06 -1.52
CA THR A 63 5.84 5.08 -1.60
C THR A 63 5.13 5.21 -0.25
N ASP A 64 5.72 4.66 0.81
CA ASP A 64 5.23 4.80 2.18
C ASP A 64 6.18 5.66 3.05
N GLU A 65 7.04 6.44 2.40
CA GLU A 65 7.87 7.46 3.03
C GLU A 65 7.09 8.76 3.21
N SER A 66 7.24 9.38 4.38
CA SER A 66 6.73 10.71 4.67
C SER A 66 7.70 11.49 5.56
N ASN A 67 8.16 12.64 5.05
CA ASN A 67 9.08 13.54 5.75
C ASN A 67 10.37 12.86 6.26
N GLY A 68 10.96 12.01 5.43
CA GLY A 68 12.17 11.23 5.69
C GLY A 68 11.96 9.99 6.55
N ASN A 69 10.73 9.66 6.92
CA ASN A 69 10.42 8.53 7.81
C ASN A 69 9.39 7.59 7.20
N ILE A 70 9.40 6.36 7.68
CA ILE A 70 8.34 5.39 7.46
C ILE A 70 7.56 5.22 8.75
N GLU A 71 6.26 4.99 8.64
CA GLU A 71 5.40 4.58 9.75
C GLU A 71 4.86 3.16 9.55
N CYS A 72 4.94 2.33 10.58
CA CYS A 72 4.36 0.99 10.57
C CYS A 72 2.84 1.03 10.62
N ILE A 73 2.19 0.34 9.68
CA ILE A 73 0.74 0.39 9.50
C ILE A 73 -0.05 0.02 10.76
N TYR A 74 0.40 -0.96 11.54
CA TYR A 74 -0.33 -1.42 12.72
C TYR A 74 0.01 -0.69 14.01
N THR A 75 1.27 -0.29 14.20
CA THR A 75 1.75 0.14 15.51
C THR A 75 2.04 1.63 15.61
N GLY A 76 2.13 2.34 14.48
CA GLY A 76 2.62 3.72 14.46
C GLY A 76 4.12 3.85 14.76
N PHE A 77 4.85 2.73 14.86
CA PHE A 77 6.32 2.76 15.01
C PHE A 77 6.96 3.42 13.79
N THR A 78 7.81 4.42 14.03
CA THR A 78 8.49 5.18 12.97
C THR A 78 9.99 4.99 13.00
N GLN A 79 10.62 5.00 11.83
CA GLN A 79 12.06 5.16 11.69
C GLN A 79 12.44 5.81 10.35
N PRO A 80 13.69 6.25 10.16
CA PRO A 80 14.14 6.82 8.90
C PRO A 80 13.89 5.89 7.71
N ALA A 81 13.43 6.46 6.60
CA ALA A 81 13.23 5.76 5.34
C ALA A 81 14.56 5.42 4.66
N GLU A 82 14.59 4.33 3.90
CA GLU A 82 15.77 3.92 3.12
C GLU A 82 15.36 3.08 1.91
N PHE A 83 16.05 3.26 0.78
CA PHE A 83 15.94 2.39 -0.38
C PHE A 83 16.65 1.05 -0.14
N THR A 84 16.06 0.21 0.71
CA THR A 84 16.58 -1.12 1.07
C THR A 84 15.54 -2.20 0.80
N THR A 85 15.96 -3.45 0.77
CA THR A 85 15.00 -4.56 0.76
C THR A 85 14.64 -5.00 2.18
N TYR A 86 15.40 -4.63 3.20
CA TYR A 86 15.13 -5.00 4.60
C TYR A 86 15.52 -3.83 5.51
N LEU A 87 14.59 -3.41 6.36
CA LEU A 87 14.74 -2.23 7.19
C LEU A 87 14.44 -2.59 8.65
N ASP A 88 15.35 -3.31 9.31
CA ASP A 88 15.19 -3.76 10.70
C ASP A 88 14.73 -2.61 11.63
N PRO A 89 13.75 -2.81 12.53
CA PRO A 89 12.96 -4.03 12.80
C PRO A 89 11.66 -4.13 11.97
N ILE A 90 11.54 -3.37 10.88
CA ILE A 90 10.36 -3.31 10.01
C ILE A 90 10.42 -4.41 8.96
N ASN A 91 9.34 -5.19 8.90
CA ASN A 91 9.06 -6.17 7.86
C ASN A 91 8.06 -5.63 6.83
N THR A 92 7.94 -6.36 5.73
CA THR A 92 6.90 -6.17 4.72
C THR A 92 5.65 -6.95 5.14
N GLU A 93 4.61 -6.25 5.51
CA GLU A 93 3.25 -6.78 5.71
C GLU A 93 2.58 -7.00 4.37
N HIS A 94 1.93 -8.14 4.18
CA HIS A 94 1.00 -8.36 3.07
C HIS A 94 -0.43 -8.23 3.57
N ILE A 95 -1.16 -7.18 3.15
CA ILE A 95 -2.53 -6.90 3.60
C ILE A 95 -3.45 -8.09 3.32
N ILE A 96 -3.39 -8.65 2.11
CA ILE A 96 -3.87 -10.00 1.85
C ILE A 96 -2.69 -10.96 2.09
N PRO A 97 -2.78 -11.91 3.03
CA PRO A 97 -1.66 -12.80 3.35
C PRO A 97 -1.16 -13.59 2.15
N GLN A 98 0.16 -13.73 2.02
CA GLN A 98 0.79 -14.53 0.96
C GLN A 98 0.28 -15.97 0.86
N SER A 99 -0.12 -16.56 1.99
CA SER A 99 -0.68 -17.91 2.03
C SER A 99 -2.00 -18.04 1.27
N PHE A 100 -2.75 -16.96 1.06
CA PHE A 100 -4.06 -17.01 0.38
C PHE A 100 -3.92 -17.11 -1.14
N PHE A 101 -2.77 -16.71 -1.69
CA PHE A 101 -2.51 -16.69 -3.13
C PHE A 101 -1.23 -17.43 -3.51
N GLY A 102 -0.71 -18.29 -2.63
CA GLY A 102 0.47 -19.10 -2.90
C GLY A 102 1.76 -18.30 -3.12
N SER A 103 1.84 -17.07 -2.61
CA SER A 103 2.99 -16.16 -2.81
C SER A 103 3.30 -15.85 -4.29
N LEU A 104 2.31 -16.01 -5.18
CA LEU A 104 2.49 -15.82 -6.62
C LEU A 104 2.66 -14.34 -6.98
N ALA A 105 3.49 -14.09 -7.99
CA ALA A 105 3.54 -12.78 -8.65
C ALA A 105 2.27 -12.57 -9.51
N PRO A 106 1.82 -11.32 -9.70
CA PRO A 106 2.41 -10.08 -9.17
C PRO A 106 1.92 -9.69 -7.76
N MET A 107 0.95 -10.40 -7.18
CA MET A 107 0.33 -10.07 -5.87
C MET A 107 1.34 -9.95 -4.71
N LYS A 108 2.43 -10.71 -4.78
CA LYS A 108 3.50 -10.67 -3.79
C LYS A 108 4.28 -9.35 -3.81
N SER A 109 4.44 -8.74 -4.98
CA SER A 109 5.21 -7.50 -5.22
C SER A 109 4.33 -6.27 -5.43
N ASP A 110 3.01 -6.42 -5.51
CA ASP A 110 2.11 -5.28 -5.70
C ASP A 110 2.16 -4.31 -4.49
N LEU A 111 2.58 -3.07 -4.76
CA LEU A 111 2.68 -1.97 -3.79
C LEU A 111 1.34 -1.59 -3.14
N PHE A 112 0.19 -1.96 -3.71
CA PHE A 112 -1.10 -1.81 -3.04
C PHE A 112 -1.35 -2.89 -1.98
N ASN A 113 -0.69 -4.05 -2.09
CA ASN A 113 -0.85 -5.17 -1.16
C ASN A 113 0.24 -5.22 -0.07
N ILE A 114 1.37 -4.52 -0.24
CA ILE A 114 2.44 -4.52 0.75
C ILE A 114 2.51 -3.24 1.57
N ARG A 115 2.83 -3.34 2.87
CA ARG A 115 3.02 -2.18 3.78
C ARG A 115 4.16 -2.39 4.77
N PRO A 116 4.80 -1.32 5.26
CA PRO A 116 5.73 -1.38 6.38
C PRO A 116 4.99 -1.79 7.66
N SER A 117 5.52 -2.75 8.40
CA SER A 117 4.98 -3.15 9.69
C SER A 117 6.10 -3.62 10.62
N HIS A 118 6.01 -3.27 11.91
CA HIS A 118 6.98 -3.75 12.89
C HIS A 118 6.97 -5.28 12.90
N GLY A 119 8.15 -5.92 12.84
CA GLY A 119 8.27 -7.35 12.62
C GLY A 119 7.47 -8.21 13.61
N SER A 120 7.44 -7.82 14.88
CA SER A 120 6.66 -8.50 15.92
C SER A 120 5.14 -8.36 15.73
N ALA A 121 4.65 -7.20 15.27
CA ALA A 121 3.23 -6.99 15.00
C ALA A 121 2.80 -7.74 13.72
N ASN A 122 3.60 -7.69 12.66
CA ASN A 122 3.41 -8.48 11.44
C ASN A 122 3.33 -10.00 11.76
N SER A 123 4.32 -10.52 12.51
CA SER A 123 4.34 -11.92 12.96
C SER A 123 3.11 -12.28 13.81
N SER A 124 2.67 -11.36 14.68
CA SER A 124 1.46 -11.54 15.47
C SER A 124 0.21 -11.55 14.58
N ARG A 125 0.04 -10.61 13.66
CA ARG A 125 -1.09 -10.63 12.71
C ARG A 125 -1.12 -11.95 11.93
N GLY A 126 0.01 -12.38 11.38
CA GLY A 126 0.13 -13.63 10.62
C GLY A 126 -0.83 -13.66 9.43
N ASN A 127 -1.74 -14.63 9.40
CA ASN A 127 -2.83 -14.72 8.42
C ASN A 127 -4.22 -14.50 9.05
N SER A 128 -4.27 -13.90 10.25
CA SER A 128 -5.53 -13.64 10.95
C SER A 128 -6.41 -12.70 10.12
N PRO A 129 -7.72 -13.01 9.94
CA PRO A 129 -8.65 -12.08 9.34
C PRO A 129 -8.76 -10.79 10.15
N TYR A 130 -9.03 -9.69 9.44
CA TYR A 130 -9.38 -8.43 10.07
C TYR A 130 -10.80 -8.51 10.65
N ALA A 131 -10.95 -8.13 11.91
CA ALA A 131 -12.24 -8.04 12.59
C ALA A 131 -12.13 -7.13 13.81
N GLU A 132 -13.27 -6.66 14.31
CA GLU A 132 -13.36 -6.03 15.63
C GLU A 132 -13.01 -7.06 16.72
N VAL A 133 -12.28 -6.61 17.71
CA VAL A 133 -11.83 -7.30 18.90
C VAL A 133 -12.54 -6.64 20.09
N ILE A 134 -12.85 -7.45 21.10
CA ILE A 134 -13.43 -6.95 22.35
C ILE A 134 -12.26 -6.52 23.24
N ASP A 135 -12.17 -5.23 23.54
CA ASP A 135 -11.08 -4.57 24.28
C ASP A 135 -10.64 -5.36 25.53
N GLU A 136 -11.59 -5.87 26.31
CA GLU A 136 -11.30 -6.58 27.57
C GLU A 136 -10.53 -7.90 27.38
N ASN A 137 -10.51 -8.44 26.15
CA ASN A 137 -9.82 -9.68 25.79
C ASN A 137 -8.64 -9.44 24.84
N ALA A 138 -8.30 -8.19 24.56
CA ALA A 138 -7.29 -7.82 23.58
C ALA A 138 -5.86 -7.94 24.13
N GLN A 139 -4.95 -8.40 23.27
CA GLN A 139 -3.54 -8.03 23.35
C GLN A 139 -3.33 -6.81 22.45
N TRP A 140 -2.77 -5.74 23.02
CA TRP A 140 -2.57 -4.46 22.36
C TRP A 140 -1.15 -4.34 21.81
N TYR A 141 -1.02 -3.81 20.60
CA TYR A 141 0.23 -3.62 19.86
C TYR A 141 0.36 -2.16 19.41
N GLY A 142 1.44 -1.49 19.82
CA GLY A 142 1.59 -0.07 19.57
C GLY A 142 2.96 0.45 19.97
N ILE A 143 2.99 1.72 20.35
CA ILE A 143 4.20 2.42 20.82
C ILE A 143 3.96 3.07 22.18
N ASN A 144 5.03 3.22 22.96
CA ASN A 144 5.01 4.03 24.17
C ASN A 144 5.25 5.52 23.86
N SER A 145 5.29 6.35 24.90
CA SER A 145 5.53 7.80 24.77
C SER A 145 6.91 8.18 24.19
N SER A 146 7.88 7.27 24.19
CA SER A 146 9.18 7.47 23.52
C SER A 146 9.21 6.95 22.08
N GLY A 147 8.08 6.46 21.54
CA GLY A 147 8.01 5.89 20.20
C GLY A 147 8.54 4.45 20.08
N ALA A 148 8.86 3.80 21.19
CA ALA A 148 9.35 2.42 21.19
C ALA A 148 8.17 1.46 21.07
N TYR A 149 8.31 0.44 20.22
CA TYR A 149 7.32 -0.63 20.09
C TYR A 149 7.12 -1.35 21.44
N ILE A 150 5.87 -1.53 21.83
CA ILE A 150 5.47 -2.28 23.02
C ILE A 150 4.18 -3.07 22.77
N THR A 151 3.95 -4.06 23.64
CA THR A 151 2.69 -4.79 23.74
C THR A 151 2.19 -4.82 25.16
N GLN A 152 0.88 -4.81 25.36
CA GLN A 152 0.28 -4.88 26.69
C GLN A 152 -1.07 -5.59 26.68
N GLY A 153 -1.45 -6.17 27.81
CA GLY A 153 -2.76 -6.81 27.99
C GLY A 153 -3.83 -5.91 28.62
N ASN A 154 -3.45 -4.72 29.09
CA ASN A 154 -4.38 -3.73 29.61
C ASN A 154 -4.74 -2.73 28.50
N ILE A 155 -5.97 -2.22 28.53
CA ILE A 155 -6.44 -1.17 27.61
C ILE A 155 -5.51 0.05 27.74
N PRO A 156 -4.91 0.55 26.64
CA PRO A 156 -4.04 1.73 26.65
C PRO A 156 -4.86 3.01 26.80
N ASP A 157 -4.20 4.12 27.16
CA ASP A 157 -4.88 5.43 27.35
C ASP A 157 -5.56 5.96 26.08
N ASN A 158 -5.08 5.57 24.90
CA ASN A 158 -5.66 5.93 23.60
C ASN A 158 -5.83 4.67 22.73
N PRO A 159 -6.87 3.86 22.95
CA PRO A 159 -7.11 2.59 22.24
C PRO A 159 -7.10 2.73 20.72
N GLU A 160 -7.67 3.82 20.18
CA GLU A 160 -7.81 4.05 18.74
C GLU A 160 -6.46 4.11 17.98
N ALA A 161 -5.36 4.38 18.69
CA ALA A 161 -4.01 4.43 18.13
C ALA A 161 -3.29 3.06 18.12
N TRP A 162 -3.94 2.01 18.59
CA TRP A 162 -3.33 0.69 18.79
C TRP A 162 -4.00 -0.36 17.92
N SER A 163 -3.23 -1.39 17.57
CA SER A 163 -3.77 -2.62 17.00
C SER A 163 -4.06 -3.65 18.08
N GLU A 164 -5.00 -4.53 17.82
CA GLU A 164 -5.46 -5.52 18.78
C GLU A 164 -5.45 -6.93 18.20
N ARG A 165 -5.31 -7.89 19.11
CA ARG A 165 -5.48 -9.30 18.78
C ARG A 165 -6.26 -10.00 19.87
N SER A 166 -7.23 -10.82 19.47
CA SER A 166 -7.81 -11.84 20.33
C SER A 166 -7.94 -13.15 19.57
N GLY A 167 -7.29 -14.21 20.06
CA GLY A 167 -7.23 -15.49 19.36
C GLY A 167 -6.70 -15.37 17.92
N SER A 168 -7.55 -15.68 16.94
CA SER A 168 -7.23 -15.64 15.51
C SER A 168 -7.78 -14.42 14.77
N THR A 169 -8.18 -13.36 15.47
CA THR A 169 -8.60 -12.10 14.83
C THR A 169 -7.56 -11.01 15.08
N TRP A 170 -7.45 -10.10 14.11
CA TRP A 170 -6.58 -8.94 14.20
C TRP A 170 -7.39 -7.67 13.93
N GLU A 171 -7.33 -6.71 14.83
CA GLU A 171 -7.89 -5.39 14.62
C GLU A 171 -6.78 -4.39 14.33
N PRO A 172 -6.77 -3.74 13.16
CA PRO A 172 -5.83 -2.66 12.91
C PRO A 172 -6.28 -1.38 13.63
N LYS A 173 -5.34 -0.50 13.98
CA LYS A 173 -5.66 0.83 14.55
C LYS A 173 -6.72 1.56 13.73
N GLU A 174 -7.58 2.34 14.39
CA GLU A 174 -8.77 2.95 13.78
C GLU A 174 -8.45 3.75 12.52
N SER A 175 -7.38 4.55 12.60
CA SER A 175 -6.92 5.41 11.50
C SER A 175 -6.63 4.69 10.19
N VAL A 176 -6.35 3.38 10.18
CA VAL A 176 -6.00 2.63 8.96
C VAL A 176 -7.04 1.61 8.54
N LYS A 177 -8.14 1.39 9.31
CA LYS A 177 -9.22 0.45 8.96
C LYS A 177 -9.76 0.71 7.55
N GLY A 178 -10.03 1.98 7.22
CA GLY A 178 -10.53 2.37 5.90
C GLY A 178 -9.51 2.16 4.76
N ASP A 179 -8.22 2.40 5.02
CA ASP A 179 -7.15 2.16 4.03
C ASP A 179 -6.97 0.67 3.75
N ILE A 180 -7.02 -0.17 4.79
CA ILE A 180 -6.97 -1.62 4.66
C ILE A 180 -8.18 -2.12 3.87
N ALA A 181 -9.40 -1.66 4.19
CA ALA A 181 -10.60 -2.04 3.47
C ALA A 181 -10.52 -1.72 1.96
N ARG A 182 -9.99 -0.54 1.59
CA ARG A 182 -9.75 -0.17 0.18
C ARG A 182 -8.72 -1.06 -0.50
N LYS A 183 -7.65 -1.45 0.20
CA LYS A 183 -6.62 -2.36 -0.33
C LYS A 183 -7.15 -3.78 -0.51
N VAL A 184 -7.97 -4.26 0.43
CA VAL A 184 -8.68 -5.54 0.29
C VAL A 184 -9.61 -5.50 -0.92
N PHE A 185 -10.41 -4.44 -1.07
CA PHE A 185 -11.29 -4.24 -2.23
C PHE A 185 -10.50 -4.19 -3.55
N TYR A 186 -9.40 -3.44 -3.58
CA TYR A 186 -8.48 -3.38 -4.72
C TYR A 186 -7.98 -4.78 -5.08
N PHE A 187 -7.48 -5.54 -4.10
CA PHE A 187 -6.89 -6.84 -4.34
C PHE A 187 -7.89 -7.80 -4.99
N TYR A 188 -9.09 -7.94 -4.45
CA TYR A 188 -10.12 -8.81 -5.02
C TYR A 188 -10.73 -8.27 -6.32
N THR A 189 -10.55 -6.98 -6.63
CA THR A 189 -10.90 -6.40 -7.92
C THR A 189 -9.85 -6.74 -8.99
N MET A 190 -8.56 -6.61 -8.68
CA MET A 190 -7.47 -6.85 -9.63
C MET A 190 -7.11 -8.33 -9.76
N TYR A 191 -7.31 -9.10 -8.70
CA TYR A 191 -6.98 -10.52 -8.58
C TYR A 191 -8.20 -11.37 -8.15
N PRO A 192 -9.30 -11.35 -8.92
CA PRO A 192 -10.58 -11.95 -8.52
C PRO A 192 -10.57 -13.48 -8.39
N THR A 193 -9.52 -14.17 -8.84
CA THR A 193 -9.46 -15.64 -8.86
C THR A 193 -8.23 -16.22 -8.19
N GLN A 194 -7.42 -15.38 -7.53
CA GLN A 194 -6.10 -15.78 -7.05
C GLN A 194 -5.99 -15.90 -5.54
N ALA A 195 -6.90 -15.30 -4.77
CA ALA A 195 -6.95 -15.45 -3.31
C ALA A 195 -8.27 -16.10 -2.89
N GLY A 196 -8.16 -17.10 -2.00
CA GLY A 196 -9.29 -17.91 -1.51
C GLY A 196 -9.05 -19.39 -1.69
#